data_AF-A0A7S0EW31-F1
#
_entry.id   AF-A0A7S0EW31-F1
#
_cell.length_a   1.000
_cell.length_b   1.000
_cell.length_c   1.000
_cell.angle_alpha   90.00
_cell.angle_beta   90.00
_cell.angle_gamma   90.00
#
_symmetry.space_group_name_H-M   'P 1'
#
loop_
_entity.id
_entity.type
_entity.pdbx_description
1 polymer ?
#
loop_
_entity_poly.entity_id
_entity_poly.type
_entity_poly.pdbx_seq_one_letter_code
_entity_poly.pdbx_strand_id
1 'polypeptide(L)'
;ECELIADHGDTCDVRIIEDDEVCRGVPRRLVREAAEPSIDNVPCARCTLRDDDEGNTILLCDGDDCKAAYHQHCLPRPLLSVPEGEWLCPACEMRTPLQAGTG
;
A
#
# COMPACT_ATOMS: atom_id res chain seq x y z
N GLU A 1 -11.30 -16.64 -17.01
CA GLU A 1 -10.28 -16.26 -16.01
C GLU A 1 -8.89 -16.70 -16.48
N CYS A 2 -7.78 -16.05 -16.09
CA CYS A 2 -6.44 -16.39 -16.60
C CYS A 2 -5.50 -16.85 -15.48
N GLU A 3 -4.79 -17.96 -15.68
CA GLU A 3 -3.79 -18.49 -14.75
C GLU A 3 -2.37 -18.20 -15.27
N LEU A 4 -1.45 -17.79 -14.38
CA LEU A 4 -0.04 -17.55 -14.74
C LEU A 4 0.71 -18.88 -14.87
N ILE A 5 1.31 -19.11 -16.04
CA ILE A 5 2.04 -20.34 -16.37
C ILE A 5 3.56 -20.14 -16.20
N ALA A 6 4.09 -18.98 -16.61
CA ALA A 6 5.51 -18.65 -16.45
C ALA A 6 5.72 -17.13 -16.38
N ASP A 7 6.66 -16.70 -15.54
CA ASP A 7 7.10 -15.30 -15.42
C ASP A 7 8.49 -15.14 -16.05
N HIS A 8 8.61 -14.18 -16.98
CA HIS A 8 9.84 -13.82 -17.66
C HIS A 8 10.18 -12.34 -17.42
N GLY A 9 9.89 -11.82 -16.21
CA GLY A 9 10.08 -10.41 -15.87
C GLY A 9 9.06 -9.51 -16.58
N ASP A 10 9.44 -8.86 -17.69
CA ASP A 10 8.57 -7.90 -18.40
C ASP A 10 7.37 -8.56 -19.11
N THR A 11 7.44 -9.87 -19.33
CA THR A 11 6.40 -10.66 -19.99
C THR A 11 6.09 -11.93 -19.22
N CYS A 12 4.86 -12.42 -19.34
CA CYS A 12 4.42 -13.66 -18.72
C CYS A 12 3.58 -14.48 -19.69
N ASP A 13 3.62 -15.79 -19.51
CA ASP A 13 2.75 -16.73 -20.21
C ASP A 13 1.51 -16.96 -19.34
N VAL A 14 0.33 -16.73 -19.88
CA VAL A 14 -0.95 -16.94 -19.18
C VAL A 14 -1.82 -17.94 -19.93
N ARG A 15 -2.59 -18.73 -19.21
CA ARG A 15 -3.59 -19.64 -19.78
C ARG A 15 -4.99 -19.09 -19.53
N ILE A 16 -5.77 -18.91 -20.59
CA ILE A 16 -7.18 -18.53 -20.50
C ILE A 16 -7.98 -19.80 -20.17
N ILE A 17 -8.60 -19.83 -19.00
CA ILE A 17 -9.31 -21.00 -18.42
C ILE A 17 -10.49 -21.46 -19.31
N GLU A 18 -11.06 -20.57 -20.13
CA GLU A 18 -12.27 -20.84 -20.90
C GLU A 18 -12.03 -21.49 -22.28
N ASP A 19 -10.82 -21.40 -22.84
CA ASP A 19 -10.50 -21.96 -24.18
C ASP A 19 -9.22 -22.83 -24.20
N ASP A 20 -8.59 -23.06 -23.04
CA ASP A 20 -7.28 -23.71 -22.92
C ASP A 20 -6.13 -22.99 -23.64
N GLU A 21 -6.39 -21.78 -24.16
CA GLU A 21 -5.43 -21.01 -24.93
C GLU A 21 -4.32 -20.47 -24.03
N VAL A 22 -3.06 -20.74 -24.41
CA VAL A 22 -1.87 -20.20 -23.75
C VAL A 22 -1.41 -18.97 -24.53
N CYS A 23 -1.68 -17.79 -23.97
CA CYS A 23 -1.12 -16.55 -24.48
C CYS A 23 0.31 -16.40 -23.96
N ARG A 24 1.29 -16.50 -24.86
CA ARG A 24 2.70 -16.34 -24.52
C ARG A 24 3.17 -14.90 -24.65
N GLY A 25 4.06 -14.48 -23.77
CA GLY A 25 4.68 -13.15 -23.85
C GLY A 25 3.71 -11.99 -23.61
N VAL A 26 2.65 -12.21 -22.82
CA VAL A 26 1.73 -11.13 -22.46
C VAL A 26 2.48 -10.16 -21.56
N PRO A 27 2.55 -8.86 -21.91
CA PRO A 27 3.23 -7.89 -21.07
C PRO A 27 2.51 -7.83 -19.73
N ARG A 28 3.25 -7.89 -18.61
CA ARG A 28 2.68 -7.98 -17.25
C ARG A 28 1.56 -6.98 -16.99
N ARG A 29 1.67 -5.77 -17.55
CA ARG A 29 0.65 -4.70 -17.43
C ARG A 29 -0.75 -5.06 -17.97
N LEU A 30 -0.85 -6.02 -18.89
CA LEU A 30 -2.10 -6.44 -19.54
C LEU A 30 -2.71 -7.67 -18.88
N VAL A 31 -1.88 -8.47 -18.20
CA VAL A 31 -2.42 -9.41 -17.23
C VAL A 31 -2.93 -8.54 -16.10
N ARG A 32 -4.25 -8.35 -16.08
CA ARG A 32 -4.93 -7.85 -14.89
C ARG A 32 -4.69 -8.91 -13.84
N GLU A 33 -3.50 -8.87 -13.21
CA GLU A 33 -3.30 -9.42 -11.89
C GLU A 33 -4.54 -8.92 -11.15
N ALA A 34 -5.37 -9.86 -10.72
CA ALA A 34 -6.12 -9.67 -9.50
C ALA A 34 -5.06 -9.51 -8.40
N ALA A 35 -4.29 -8.43 -8.47
CA ALA A 35 -3.60 -7.84 -7.36
C ALA A 35 -4.77 -7.43 -6.48
N GLU A 36 -5.22 -8.39 -5.69
CA GLU A 36 -5.66 -8.17 -4.33
C GLU A 36 -4.88 -6.94 -3.87
N PRO A 37 -5.52 -5.80 -3.59
CA PRO A 37 -4.80 -4.63 -3.13
C PRO A 37 -4.18 -5.02 -1.78
N SER A 38 -2.99 -5.61 -1.85
CA SER A 38 -2.20 -5.98 -0.70
C SER A 38 -1.99 -4.67 0.04
N ILE A 39 -2.52 -4.61 1.26
CA ILE A 39 -2.49 -3.43 2.15
C ILE A 39 -1.03 -2.95 2.38
N ASP A 40 -0.06 -3.78 2.01
CA ASP A 40 1.37 -3.50 1.91
C ASP A 40 1.77 -2.46 0.84
N ASN A 41 0.89 -2.08 -0.09
CA ASN A 41 1.22 -1.15 -1.20
C ASN A 41 0.52 0.22 -1.13
N VAL A 42 0.12 0.64 0.07
CA VAL A 42 -0.55 1.93 0.27
C VAL A 42 0.44 3.09 0.04
N PRO A 43 0.21 3.95 -0.96
CA PRO A 43 1.09 5.10 -1.20
C PRO A 43 0.96 6.14 -0.10
N CYS A 44 2.04 6.88 0.14
CA CYS A 44 2.01 8.04 1.02
C CYS A 44 0.96 9.05 0.52
N ALA A 45 -0.03 9.39 1.35
CA ALA A 45 -1.11 10.31 0.99
C ALA A 45 -0.62 11.77 0.79
N ARG A 46 0.63 12.07 1.14
CA ARG A 46 1.28 13.38 0.92
C ARG A 46 2.00 13.47 -0.42
N CYS A 47 2.89 12.53 -0.72
CA CYS A 47 3.79 12.58 -1.89
C CYS A 47 3.42 11.55 -2.97
N THR A 48 2.47 10.65 -2.71
CA THR A 48 2.02 9.55 -3.58
C THR A 48 3.08 8.50 -3.92
N LEU A 49 4.26 8.60 -3.32
CA LEU A 49 5.35 7.64 -3.46
C LEU A 49 5.16 6.47 -2.48
N ARG A 50 5.76 5.34 -2.84
CA ARG A 50 5.82 4.09 -2.06
C ARG A 50 7.23 3.76 -1.55
N ASP A 51 8.16 4.69 -1.73
CA ASP A 51 9.57 4.51 -1.39
C ASP A 51 9.78 4.66 0.12
N ASP A 52 10.37 3.68 0.79
CA ASP A 52 10.79 3.79 2.18
C ASP A 52 12.32 3.83 2.28
N ASP A 53 12.84 4.74 3.12
CA ASP A 53 14.28 4.94 3.34
C ASP A 53 14.58 4.95 4.85
N GLU A 54 15.85 4.72 5.23
CA GLU A 54 16.29 4.69 6.63
C GLU A 54 16.13 6.07 7.30
N GLY A 55 14.96 6.28 7.93
CA GLY A 55 14.55 7.56 8.53
C GLY A 55 13.31 8.17 7.87
N ASN A 56 12.88 7.66 6.72
CA ASN A 56 11.67 8.07 6.00
C ASN A 56 10.71 6.89 5.77
N THR A 57 10.51 6.05 6.78
CA THR A 57 9.62 4.88 6.70
C THR A 57 8.17 5.31 6.48
N ILE A 58 7.40 4.51 5.75
CA ILE A 58 5.95 4.69 5.61
C ILE A 58 5.25 4.17 6.88
N LEU A 59 4.45 5.04 7.49
CA LEU A 59 3.60 4.74 8.63
C LEU A 59 2.17 4.53 8.16
N LEU A 60 1.56 3.43 8.60
CA LEU A 60 0.16 3.10 8.35
C LEU A 60 -0.69 3.58 9.51
N CYS A 61 -1.80 4.26 9.21
CA CYS A 61 -2.75 4.69 10.21
C CYS A 61 -3.49 3.48 10.79
N ASP A 62 -3.51 3.35 12.12
CA ASP A 62 -4.25 2.31 12.84
C ASP A 62 -5.72 2.68 13.10
N GLY A 63 -6.16 3.85 12.64
CA GLY A 63 -7.53 4.31 12.85
C GLY A 63 -8.57 3.41 12.19
N ASP A 64 -9.71 3.22 12.86
CA ASP A 64 -10.84 2.45 12.36
C ASP A 64 -11.34 3.04 11.02
N ASP A 65 -11.45 2.17 9.99
CA ASP A 65 -11.75 2.55 8.60
C ASP A 65 -10.72 3.51 7.94
N CYS A 66 -9.49 3.59 8.47
CA CYS A 66 -8.42 4.38 7.86
C CYS A 66 -7.40 3.47 7.17
N LYS A 67 -7.18 3.72 5.87
CA LYS A 67 -6.11 3.09 5.08
C LYS A 67 -5.09 4.13 4.60
N ALA A 68 -4.93 5.21 5.37
CA ALA A 68 -3.98 6.25 5.01
C ALA A 68 -2.56 5.85 5.44
N ALA A 69 -1.60 6.13 4.57
CA ALA A 69 -0.18 5.93 4.84
C ALA A 69 0.57 7.24 4.67
N TYR A 70 1.61 7.48 5.46
CA TYR A 70 2.43 8.67 5.38
C TYR A 70 3.87 8.37 5.72
N HIS A 71 4.82 8.95 4.99
CA HIS A 71 6.20 8.92 5.43
C HIS A 71 6.40 9.75 6.70
N GLN A 72 7.33 9.31 7.54
CA GLN A 72 7.81 10.05 8.70
C GLN A 72 8.05 11.54 8.44
N HIS A 73 8.71 11.91 7.33
CA HIS A 73 8.96 13.32 6.97
C HIS A 73 7.81 14.00 6.21
N CYS A 74 6.90 13.22 5.65
CA CYS A 74 5.71 13.74 4.96
C CYS A 74 4.60 14.18 5.92
N LEU A 75 4.73 13.84 7.20
CA LEU A 75 3.83 14.27 8.25
C LEU A 75 3.98 15.77 8.56
N PRO A 76 2.90 16.44 8.99
CA PRO A 76 2.96 17.84 9.40
C PRO A 76 3.87 18.05 10.61
N ARG A 77 4.05 17.04 11.46
CA ARG A 77 5.13 16.95 12.45
C ARG A 77 6.04 15.78 12.05
N PRO A 78 7.25 16.04 11.55
CA PRO A 78 8.13 14.97 11.10
C PRO A 78 8.57 14.11 12.28
N LEU A 79 8.46 12.79 12.12
CA LEU A 79 8.87 11.83 13.14
C LEU A 79 10.31 11.38 12.88
N LEU A 80 11.18 11.47 13.88
CA LEU A 80 12.57 11.02 13.76
C LEU A 80 12.71 9.49 13.82
N SER A 81 11.71 8.81 14.36
CA SER A 81 11.64 7.35 14.42
C SER A 81 10.18 6.89 14.34
N VAL A 82 9.97 5.65 13.91
CA VAL A 82 8.68 4.98 13.98
C VAL A 82 8.24 4.93 15.46
N PRO A 83 7.03 5.39 15.82
CA PRO A 83 6.54 5.36 17.18
C PRO A 83 6.31 3.93 17.65
N GLU A 84 6.61 3.66 18.92
CA GLU A 84 6.33 2.37 19.54
C GLU A 84 4.84 2.31 19.91
N GLY A 85 4.02 1.66 19.07
CA GLY A 85 2.59 1.45 19.31
C GLY A 85 1.70 1.92 18.17
N GLU A 86 0.44 2.24 18.50
CA GLU A 86 -0.56 2.70 17.54
C GLU A 86 -0.21 4.12 17.05
N TRP A 87 -0.21 4.30 15.73
CA TRP A 87 -0.06 5.60 15.10
C TRP A 87 -1.35 5.99 14.38
N LEU A 88 -1.89 7.16 14.70
CA LEU A 88 -3.06 7.72 14.05
C LEU A 88 -2.64 8.86 13.13
N CYS A 89 -3.20 8.88 11.92
CA CYS A 89 -3.00 10.01 11.01
C CYS A 89 -3.72 11.25 11.55
N PRO A 90 -3.33 12.47 11.13
CA PRO A 90 -3.93 13.71 11.64
C PRO A 90 -5.45 13.79 11.41
N ALA A 91 -5.99 13.10 10.40
CA ALA A 91 -7.42 13.00 10.18
C ALA A 91 -8.10 12.09 11.22
N CYS A 92 -7.48 10.97 11.58
CA CYS A 92 -7.98 10.06 12.61
C CYS A 92 -7.83 10.65 14.01
N GLU A 93 -6.73 11.34 14.31
CA GLU A 93 -6.55 12.10 15.55
C GLU A 93 -7.65 13.15 15.75
N MET A 94 -8.13 13.79 14.67
CA MET A 94 -9.25 14.74 14.74
C MET A 94 -10.62 14.06 14.88
N ARG A 95 -10.74 12.77 14.50
CA ARG A 95 -11.99 12.02 14.52
C ARG A 95 -12.22 11.30 15.84
N THR A 96 -11.18 11.11 16.67
CA THR A 96 -11.32 10.51 17.99
C THR A 96 -11.96 11.49 18.97
N PRO A 97 -13.19 11.23 19.48
CA PRO A 97 -13.84 12.11 20.43
C PRO A 97 -13.26 12.06 21.87
N LEU A 98 -12.07 11.49 22.09
CA LEU A 98 -11.54 11.18 23.43
C LEU A 98 -10.03 11.40 23.60
N GLN A 99 -9.53 12.60 23.30
CA GLN A 99 -8.38 13.16 24.01
C GLN A 99 -8.71 14.56 24.54
N ALA A 100 -9.84 14.66 25.25
CA ALA A 100 -10.03 15.65 26.27
C ALA A 100 -9.65 15.01 27.62
N GLY A 101 -8.43 15.25 28.11
CA GLY A 101 -8.08 14.92 29.49
C GLY A 101 -6.64 14.51 29.73
N THR A 102 -5.82 15.49 30.14
CA THR A 102 -4.93 15.54 31.33
C THR A 102 -4.06 16.78 31.10
N GLY A 103 -4.14 17.86 31.89
CA GLY A 103 -4.13 17.88 33.34
C GLY A 103 -2.76 18.42 33.75
#